data_AF-A0A376K385-F1
#
_entry.id   AF-A0A376K385-F1
#
_cell.length_a   1.000
_cell.length_b   1.000
_cell.length_c   1.000
_cell.angle_alpha   90.00
_cell.angle_beta   90.00
_cell.angle_gamma   90.00
#
_symmetry.space_group_name_H-M   'P 1'
#
loop_
_entity.id
_entity.type
_entity.pdbx_description
1 polymer ?
#
loop_
_entity_poly.entity_id
_entity_poly.type
_entity_poly.pdbx_seq_one_letter_code
_entity_poly.pdbx_strand_id
1 'polypeptide(L)'
;MHHATPLITTIVGGLVLAFILGMLANKLRISPLVGYLLAGVLAGPFTPGFVADTKLAPELAELGVILLMFGVGLHFSLKDLMAVKAIAIPGAIAQIAVATLLGMALSAVLGWSLMTGIVFGLCLSTASTVVLLRALEERQLIDSQRGQIAIGWLIVEDLVMVLTLVLLPAVAGMMEQGDVGFATLAVDMGITIGKVIAFIAIMMLVGRRLVPWIMARSAATGSRELFTLSVLALALGIAFGAVELFDVSFALGAFLPGWY
;
A
#
# COMPACT_ATOMS: atom_id res chain seq x y z
N MET A 1 27.71 -23.69 18.80
CA MET A 1 27.07 -22.47 19.34
C MET A 1 26.58 -21.62 18.16
N HIS A 2 25.47 -22.01 17.53
CA HIS A 2 24.83 -21.16 16.52
C HIS A 2 24.05 -20.10 17.28
N HIS A 3 24.58 -18.88 17.36
CA HIS A 3 23.72 -17.74 17.62
C HIS A 3 22.74 -17.70 16.43
N ALA A 4 21.53 -18.18 16.67
CA ALA A 4 20.44 -18.04 15.74
C ALA A 4 20.33 -16.54 15.47
N THR A 5 20.70 -16.11 14.27
CA THR A 5 20.52 -14.76 13.78
C THR A 5 19.34 -14.80 12.81
N PRO A 6 18.11 -15.10 13.30
CA PRO A 6 16.95 -15.32 12.45
C PRO A 6 16.66 -14.08 11.59
N LEU A 7 16.91 -12.88 12.13
CA LEU A 7 16.79 -11.64 11.39
C LEU A 7 17.77 -11.55 10.22
N ILE A 8 19.07 -11.73 10.47
CA ILE A 8 20.12 -11.61 9.44
C ILE A 8 19.92 -12.67 8.36
N THR A 9 19.66 -13.92 8.78
CA THR A 9 19.40 -15.03 7.85
C THR A 9 18.16 -14.77 7.01
N THR A 10 17.06 -14.28 7.59
CA THR A 10 15.83 -13.91 6.87
C THR A 10 16.07 -12.80 5.85
N ILE A 11 16.75 -11.72 6.25
CA ILE A 11 17.06 -10.58 5.36
C ILE A 11 17.98 -11.04 4.21
N VAL A 12 19.11 -11.66 4.55
CA VAL A 12 20.10 -12.07 3.53
C VAL A 12 19.52 -13.15 2.62
N GLY A 13 18.89 -14.18 3.18
CA GLY A 13 18.28 -15.26 2.41
C GLY A 13 17.17 -14.74 1.49
N GLY A 14 16.27 -13.90 2.02
CA GLY A 14 15.20 -13.28 1.25
C GLY A 14 15.71 -12.40 0.11
N LEU A 15 16.67 -11.51 0.39
CA LEU A 15 17.26 -10.61 -0.61
C LEU A 15 18.04 -11.37 -1.69
N VAL A 16 18.81 -12.39 -1.31
CA VAL A 16 19.59 -13.20 -2.27
C VAL A 16 18.65 -13.99 -3.18
N LEU A 17 17.62 -14.64 -2.62
CA LEU A 17 16.63 -15.36 -3.42
C LEU A 17 15.87 -14.40 -4.35
N ALA A 18 15.42 -13.26 -3.83
CA ALA A 18 14.73 -12.23 -4.62
C ALA A 18 15.62 -11.70 -5.74
N PHE A 19 16.92 -11.48 -5.49
CA PHE A 19 17.87 -11.02 -6.50
C PHE A 19 18.07 -12.06 -7.61
N ILE A 20 18.33 -13.33 -7.26
CA ILE A 20 18.56 -14.40 -8.23
C ILE A 20 17.31 -14.63 -9.10
N LEU A 21 16.15 -14.78 -8.46
CA LEU A 21 14.90 -15.06 -9.16
C LEU A 21 14.38 -13.84 -9.91
N GLY A 22 14.55 -12.63 -9.36
CA GLY A 22 14.24 -11.37 -10.04
C GLY A 22 15.11 -11.17 -11.28
N MET A 23 16.41 -11.49 -11.21
CA MET A 23 17.31 -11.44 -12.37
C MET A 23 16.92 -12.48 -13.41
N LEU A 24 16.53 -13.69 -12.99
CA LEU A 24 16.05 -14.73 -13.89
C LEU A 24 14.75 -14.29 -14.59
N ALA A 25 13.79 -13.74 -13.85
CA ALA A 25 12.56 -13.17 -14.39
C ALA A 25 12.85 -12.07 -15.41
N ASN A 26 13.74 -11.13 -15.07
CA ASN A 26 14.15 -10.05 -15.98
C ASN A 26 14.81 -10.61 -17.26
N LYS A 27 15.67 -11.62 -17.15
CA LYS A 27 16.29 -12.29 -18.30
C LYS A 27 15.27 -12.95 -19.22
N LEU A 28 14.18 -13.46 -18.65
CA LEU A 28 13.04 -14.03 -19.39
C LEU A 28 12.08 -12.96 -19.94
N ARG A 29 12.40 -11.65 -19.77
CA ARG A 29 11.55 -10.51 -20.17
C ARG A 29 10.17 -10.49 -19.50
N ILE A 30 10.06 -11.08 -18.32
CA ILE A 30 8.89 -10.94 -17.45
C ILE A 30 9.19 -9.96 -16.31
N SER A 31 8.14 -9.44 -15.67
CA SER A 31 8.30 -8.50 -14.55
C SER A 31 9.14 -9.12 -13.42
N PRO A 32 10.18 -8.43 -12.89
CA PRO A 32 10.98 -8.90 -11.76
C PRO A 32 10.14 -9.24 -10.51
N LEU A 33 8.96 -8.62 -10.37
CA LEU A 33 8.00 -8.89 -9.29
C LEU A 33 7.63 -10.37 -9.20
N VAL A 34 7.49 -11.05 -10.34
CA VAL A 34 7.22 -12.50 -10.39
C VAL A 34 8.36 -13.27 -9.70
N GLY A 35 9.61 -12.88 -9.95
CA GLY A 35 10.77 -13.47 -9.31
C GLY A 35 10.80 -13.25 -7.79
N TYR A 36 10.40 -12.06 -7.33
CA TYR A 36 10.31 -11.76 -5.90
C TYR A 36 9.22 -12.57 -5.20
N LEU A 37 8.05 -12.75 -5.83
CA LEU A 37 6.99 -13.61 -5.31
C LEU A 37 7.43 -15.08 -5.21
N LEU A 38 8.09 -15.59 -6.26
CA LEU A 38 8.66 -16.94 -6.23
C LEU A 38 9.71 -17.08 -5.12
N ALA A 39 10.52 -16.06 -4.87
CA ALA A 39 11.47 -16.05 -3.76
C ALA A 39 10.76 -16.17 -2.41
N GLY A 40 9.65 -15.45 -2.21
CA GLY A 40 8.82 -15.58 -1.01
C GLY A 40 8.21 -16.98 -0.85
N VAL A 41 7.75 -17.59 -1.94
CA VAL A 41 7.23 -18.97 -1.92
C VAL A 41 8.33 -19.96 -1.54
N LEU A 42 9.53 -19.84 -2.13
CA LEU A 42 10.67 -20.73 -1.82
C LEU A 42 11.27 -20.52 -0.42
N ALA A 43 11.16 -19.31 0.12
CA ALA A 43 11.57 -19.00 1.49
C ALA A 43 10.47 -19.32 2.52
N GLY A 44 9.31 -19.79 2.07
CA GLY A 44 8.17 -20.10 2.93
C GLY A 44 8.27 -21.47 3.61
N PRO A 45 7.43 -21.73 4.63
CA PRO A 45 7.45 -22.99 5.39
C PRO A 45 6.96 -24.20 4.57
N PHE A 46 6.34 -23.97 3.41
CA PHE A 46 5.74 -25.00 2.57
C PHE A 46 6.70 -25.58 1.52
N THR A 47 7.92 -25.06 1.44
CA THR A 47 8.95 -25.52 0.51
C THR A 47 10.14 -26.11 1.27
N PRO A 48 10.68 -27.26 0.86
CA PRO A 48 11.87 -27.82 1.49
C PRO A 48 13.08 -26.90 1.24
N GLY A 49 13.83 -26.57 2.28
CA GLY A 49 15.04 -25.76 2.17
C GLY A 49 15.12 -24.65 3.21
N PHE A 50 15.62 -23.49 2.78
CA PHE A 50 15.72 -22.29 3.62
C PHE A 50 14.32 -21.76 3.93
N VAL A 51 13.99 -21.66 5.22
CA VAL A 51 12.71 -21.10 5.69
C VAL A 51 13.01 -19.81 6.44
N ALA A 52 12.44 -18.71 5.96
CA ALA A 52 12.48 -17.42 6.64
C ALA A 52 11.70 -17.49 7.96
N ASP A 53 12.12 -16.70 8.93
CA ASP A 53 11.43 -16.64 10.22
C ASP A 53 10.00 -16.12 10.03
N THR A 54 9.01 -16.94 10.40
CA THR A 54 7.59 -16.64 10.15
C THR A 54 7.02 -15.52 11.03
N LYS A 55 7.75 -15.07 12.06
CA LYS A 55 7.39 -13.91 12.87
C LYS A 55 8.05 -12.65 12.36
N LEU A 56 9.35 -12.71 12.01
CA LEU A 56 10.11 -11.55 11.56
C LEU A 56 9.83 -11.18 10.09
N ALA A 57 9.58 -12.16 9.23
CA ALA A 57 9.34 -11.89 7.80
C ALA A 57 8.11 -10.99 7.56
N PRO A 58 6.96 -11.18 8.24
CA PRO A 58 5.84 -10.24 8.17
C PRO A 58 6.18 -8.83 8.64
N GLU A 59 6.88 -8.66 9.78
CA GLU A 59 7.29 -7.34 10.28
C GLU A 59 8.23 -6.61 9.30
N LEU A 60 9.16 -7.34 8.69
CA LEU A 60 10.02 -6.80 7.63
C LEU A 60 9.24 -6.40 6.38
N ALA A 61 8.21 -7.18 6.02
CA ALA A 61 7.33 -6.86 4.91
C ALA A 61 6.53 -5.58 5.19
N GLU A 62 6.05 -5.39 6.42
CA GLU A 62 5.37 -4.16 6.85
C GLU A 62 6.28 -2.93 6.74
N LEU A 63 7.55 -3.02 7.15
CA LEU A 63 8.52 -1.95 6.94
C LEU A 63 8.69 -1.63 5.45
N GLY A 64 8.75 -2.65 4.59
CA GLY A 64 8.79 -2.48 3.14
C GLY A 64 7.55 -1.77 2.60
N VAL A 65 6.36 -2.14 3.07
CA VAL A 65 5.09 -1.49 2.72
C VAL A 65 5.05 -0.04 3.19
N ILE A 66 5.51 0.27 4.40
CA ILE A 66 5.59 1.65 4.92
C ILE A 66 6.45 2.52 4.01
N LEU A 67 7.67 2.06 3.70
CA LEU A 67 8.58 2.81 2.84
C LEU A 67 8.05 2.96 1.41
N LEU A 68 7.43 1.92 0.87
CA LEU A 68 6.79 1.96 -0.45
C LEU A 68 5.64 2.97 -0.45
N MET A 69 4.71 2.89 0.50
CA MET A 69 3.52 3.74 0.57
C MET A 69 3.86 5.20 0.87
N PHE A 70 4.87 5.45 1.72
CA PHE A 70 5.40 6.79 1.90
C PHE A 70 6.00 7.33 0.60
N GLY A 71 6.79 6.51 -0.10
CA GLY A 71 7.34 6.85 -1.42
C GLY A 71 6.25 7.18 -2.44
N VAL A 72 5.17 6.38 -2.50
CA VAL A 72 4.00 6.69 -3.36
C VAL A 72 3.35 8.01 -2.95
N GLY A 73 3.22 8.26 -1.65
CA GLY A 73 2.71 9.53 -1.12
C GLY A 73 3.51 10.74 -1.58
N LEU A 74 4.85 10.67 -1.61
CA LEU A 74 5.72 11.76 -2.08
C LEU A 74 5.52 12.15 -3.55
N HIS A 75 5.15 11.18 -4.39
CA HIS A 75 4.91 11.43 -5.81
C HIS A 75 3.47 11.89 -6.07
N PHE A 76 2.61 11.87 -5.05
CA PHE A 76 1.23 12.31 -5.16
C PHE A 76 1.15 13.84 -5.02
N SER A 77 0.70 14.50 -6.09
CA SER A 77 0.35 15.92 -6.07
C SER A 77 -1.16 16.07 -6.03
N LEU A 78 -1.70 16.50 -4.88
CA LEU A 78 -3.12 16.81 -4.73
C LEU A 78 -3.57 17.87 -5.77
N LYS A 79 -2.67 18.78 -6.14
CA LYS A 79 -2.93 19.84 -7.12
C LYS A 79 -3.17 19.25 -8.51
N ASP A 80 -2.38 18.26 -8.89
CA ASP A 80 -2.45 17.64 -10.22
C ASP A 80 -3.74 16.81 -10.34
N LEU A 81 -4.11 16.08 -9.29
CA LEU A 81 -5.40 15.40 -9.22
C LEU A 81 -6.57 16.39 -9.32
N MET A 82 -6.51 17.52 -8.60
CA MET A 82 -7.57 18.52 -8.62
C MET A 82 -7.76 19.16 -9.99
N ALA A 83 -6.72 19.22 -10.83
CA ALA A 83 -6.80 19.71 -12.19
C ALA A 83 -7.62 18.78 -13.12
N VAL A 84 -7.61 17.46 -12.87
CA VAL A 84 -8.28 16.45 -13.72
C VAL A 84 -9.44 15.74 -13.03
N LYS A 85 -9.84 16.18 -11.83
CA LYS A 85 -10.82 15.52 -10.96
C LYS A 85 -12.15 15.18 -11.63
N ALA A 86 -12.61 16.01 -12.57
CA ALA A 86 -13.90 15.85 -13.24
C ALA A 86 -13.94 14.61 -14.15
N ILE A 87 -12.79 14.11 -14.59
CA ILE A 87 -12.67 12.93 -15.46
C ILE A 87 -12.06 11.77 -14.67
N ALA A 88 -10.96 12.01 -13.96
CA ALA A 88 -10.21 10.98 -13.26
C ALA A 88 -11.00 10.28 -12.14
N ILE A 89 -11.68 11.05 -11.27
CA ILE A 89 -12.42 10.48 -10.14
C ILE A 89 -13.60 9.60 -10.58
N PRO A 90 -14.57 10.10 -11.39
CA PRO A 90 -15.69 9.27 -11.80
C PRO A 90 -15.25 8.11 -12.69
N GLY A 91 -14.21 8.31 -13.52
CA GLY A 91 -13.62 7.25 -14.33
C GLY A 91 -13.06 6.10 -13.49
N ALA A 92 -12.21 6.41 -12.52
CA ALA A 92 -11.61 5.42 -11.63
C ALA A 92 -12.68 4.66 -10.83
N ILE A 93 -13.64 5.37 -10.22
CA ILE A 93 -14.72 4.73 -9.45
C ILE A 93 -15.55 3.80 -10.35
N ALA A 94 -15.89 4.24 -11.56
CA ALA A 94 -16.67 3.44 -12.49
C ALA A 94 -15.91 2.18 -12.93
N GLN A 95 -14.61 2.29 -13.25
CA GLN A 95 -13.80 1.14 -13.65
C GLN A 95 -13.60 0.17 -12.48
N ILE A 96 -13.32 0.67 -11.26
CA ILE A 96 -13.20 -0.19 -10.07
C ILE A 96 -14.50 -0.95 -9.84
N ALA A 97 -15.64 -0.27 -9.92
CA ALA A 97 -16.95 -0.90 -9.77
C ALA A 97 -17.19 -1.97 -10.84
N VAL A 98 -16.94 -1.66 -12.11
CA VAL A 98 -17.11 -2.61 -13.21
C VAL A 98 -16.17 -3.82 -13.07
N ALA A 99 -14.89 -3.59 -12.80
CA ALA A 99 -13.91 -4.66 -12.61
C ALA A 99 -14.28 -5.54 -11.40
N THR A 100 -14.74 -4.91 -10.31
CA THR A 100 -15.19 -5.63 -9.12
C THR A 100 -16.41 -6.49 -9.40
N LEU A 101 -17.42 -5.94 -10.09
CA LEU A 101 -18.61 -6.68 -10.49
C LEU A 101 -18.28 -7.86 -11.42
N LEU A 102 -17.37 -7.68 -12.37
CA LEU A 102 -16.90 -8.76 -13.23
C LEU A 102 -16.15 -9.84 -12.45
N GLY A 103 -15.30 -9.44 -11.49
CA GLY A 103 -14.62 -10.36 -10.58
C GLY A 103 -15.59 -11.14 -9.69
N MET A 104 -16.63 -10.47 -9.16
CA MET A 104 -17.70 -11.09 -8.39
C MET A 104 -18.49 -12.09 -9.24
N ALA A 105 -18.85 -11.73 -10.47
CA ALA A 105 -19.54 -12.63 -11.39
C ALA A 105 -18.72 -13.88 -11.68
N LEU A 106 -17.41 -13.73 -11.93
CA LEU A 106 -16.50 -14.86 -12.12
C LEU A 106 -16.38 -15.72 -10.85
N SER A 107 -16.25 -15.10 -9.68
CA SER A 107 -16.17 -15.82 -8.40
C SER A 107 -17.44 -16.62 -8.09
N ALA A 108 -18.60 -16.11 -8.49
CA ALA A 108 -19.87 -16.80 -8.31
C ALA A 108 -19.94 -18.06 -9.18
N VAL A 109 -19.41 -18.00 -10.41
CA VAL A 109 -19.28 -19.18 -11.29
C VAL A 109 -18.32 -20.21 -10.71
N LEU A 110 -17.27 -19.77 -10.01
CA LEU A 110 -16.31 -20.63 -9.32
C LEU A 110 -16.83 -21.16 -7.96
N GLY A 111 -18.03 -20.75 -7.53
CA GLY A 111 -18.62 -21.16 -6.26
C GLY A 111 -17.97 -20.53 -5.02
N TRP A 112 -17.28 -19.39 -5.16
CA TRP A 112 -16.66 -18.68 -4.05
C TRP A 112 -17.68 -17.83 -3.27
N SER A 113 -17.35 -17.50 -2.03
CA SER A 113 -18.19 -16.62 -1.21
C SER A 113 -18.27 -15.21 -1.79
N LEU A 114 -19.35 -14.49 -1.47
CA LEU A 114 -19.54 -13.09 -1.92
C LEU A 114 -18.36 -12.20 -1.51
N MET A 115 -17.86 -12.35 -0.28
CA MET A 115 -16.74 -11.54 0.23
C MET A 115 -15.44 -11.86 -0.51
N THR A 116 -15.16 -13.15 -0.75
CA THR A 116 -14.03 -13.56 -1.58
C THR A 116 -14.14 -12.97 -2.99
N GLY A 117 -15.36 -12.94 -3.55
CA GLY A 117 -15.63 -12.33 -4.85
C GLY A 117 -15.40 -10.82 -4.89
N ILE A 118 -15.81 -10.09 -3.85
CA ILE A 118 -15.57 -8.65 -3.71
C ILE A 118 -14.06 -8.38 -3.63
N VAL A 119 -13.35 -9.07 -2.73
CA VAL A 119 -11.89 -8.91 -2.57
C VAL A 119 -11.16 -9.27 -3.87
N PHE A 120 -11.56 -10.36 -4.53
CA PHE A 120 -10.99 -10.77 -5.80
C PHE A 120 -11.21 -9.73 -6.90
N GLY A 121 -12.43 -9.20 -7.01
CA GLY A 121 -12.76 -8.15 -7.96
C GLY A 121 -11.99 -6.85 -7.73
N LEU A 122 -11.80 -6.46 -6.46
CA LEU A 122 -10.96 -5.30 -6.10
C LEU A 122 -9.50 -5.52 -6.49
N CYS A 123 -8.95 -6.71 -6.25
CA CYS A 123 -7.61 -7.08 -6.71
C CYS A 123 -7.47 -7.08 -8.25
N LEU A 124 -8.54 -7.40 -8.99
CA LEU A 124 -8.54 -7.29 -10.45
C LEU A 124 -8.66 -5.85 -10.95
N SER A 125 -9.23 -4.95 -10.14
CA SER A 125 -9.41 -3.56 -10.53
C SER A 125 -8.08 -2.82 -10.64
N THR A 126 -7.11 -3.14 -9.78
CA THR A 126 -5.80 -2.48 -9.68
C THR A 126 -4.94 -2.58 -10.94
N ALA A 127 -4.60 -1.43 -11.52
CA ALA A 127 -3.62 -1.26 -12.57
C ALA A 127 -2.23 -0.94 -12.00
N SER A 128 -1.18 -1.26 -12.77
CA SER A 128 0.20 -0.97 -12.35
C SER A 128 0.58 0.47 -12.69
N THR A 129 0.72 1.31 -11.66
CA THR A 129 1.15 2.71 -11.73
C THR A 129 2.50 2.84 -12.44
N VAL A 130 3.47 2.00 -12.05
CA VAL A 130 4.85 2.02 -12.59
C VAL A 130 4.87 1.71 -14.09
N VAL A 131 4.12 0.71 -14.53
CA VAL A 131 4.10 0.31 -15.94
C VAL A 131 3.48 1.40 -16.81
N LEU A 132 2.38 2.01 -16.37
CA LEU A 132 1.74 3.09 -17.13
C LEU A 132 2.61 4.35 -17.16
N LEU A 133 3.20 4.74 -16.03
CA LEU A 133 4.12 5.88 -15.97
C LEU A 133 5.31 5.69 -16.91
N ARG A 134 5.93 4.51 -16.92
CA ARG A 134 7.00 4.17 -17.87
C ARG A 134 6.53 4.26 -19.33
N ALA A 135 5.36 3.73 -19.64
CA ALA A 135 4.80 3.79 -21.00
C ALA A 135 4.49 5.23 -21.45
N LEU A 136 4.07 6.11 -20.54
CA LEU A 136 3.86 7.53 -20.80
C LEU A 136 5.20 8.27 -20.95
N GLU A 137 6.20 7.94 -20.12
CA GLU A 137 7.56 8.50 -20.16
C GLU A 137 8.24 8.19 -21.49
N GLU A 138 8.22 6.93 -21.92
CA GLU A 138 8.78 6.47 -23.21
C GLU A 138 8.17 7.21 -24.41
N ARG A 139 6.91 7.66 -24.27
CA ARG A 139 6.19 8.40 -25.30
C ARG A 139 6.21 9.92 -25.10
N GLN A 140 6.86 10.42 -24.05
CA GLN A 140 6.88 11.84 -23.67
C GLN A 140 5.47 12.43 -23.48
N LEU A 141 4.54 11.64 -22.97
CA LEU A 141 3.12 12.03 -22.80
C LEU A 141 2.75 12.42 -21.37
N ILE A 142 3.69 12.40 -20.43
CA ILE A 142 3.44 12.68 -18.99
C ILE A 142 2.77 14.04 -18.79
N ASP A 143 3.34 15.09 -19.40
CA ASP A 143 2.84 16.46 -19.25
C ASP A 143 1.60 16.77 -20.12
N SER A 144 1.18 15.82 -20.96
CA SER A 144 -0.02 15.99 -21.76
C SER A 144 -1.27 15.91 -20.89
N GLN A 145 -2.35 16.58 -21.30
CA GLN A 145 -3.64 16.48 -20.59
C GLN A 145 -4.11 15.02 -20.44
N ARG A 146 -3.82 14.16 -21.43
CA ARG A 146 -4.15 12.72 -21.37
C ARG A 146 -3.29 11.98 -20.36
N GLY A 147 -2.00 12.32 -20.28
CA GLY A 147 -1.08 11.80 -19.27
C GLY A 147 -1.52 12.19 -17.86
N GLN A 148 -1.84 13.46 -17.64
CA GLN A 148 -2.34 13.94 -16.35
C GLN A 148 -3.65 13.26 -15.93
N ILE A 149 -4.60 13.05 -16.86
CA ILE A 149 -5.83 12.31 -16.57
C ILE A 149 -5.50 10.86 -16.18
N ALA A 150 -4.62 10.18 -16.91
CA ALA A 150 -4.24 8.81 -16.64
C ALA A 150 -3.52 8.66 -15.29
N ILE A 151 -2.62 9.58 -14.95
CA ILE A 151 -1.93 9.63 -13.66
C ILE A 151 -2.92 9.91 -12.53
N GLY A 152 -3.81 10.90 -12.71
CA GLY A 152 -4.86 11.21 -11.73
C GLY A 152 -5.82 10.05 -11.51
N TRP A 153 -6.12 9.27 -12.54
CA TRP A 153 -6.95 8.07 -12.45
C TRP A 153 -6.29 7.00 -11.58
N LEU A 154 -5.04 6.64 -11.88
CA LEU A 154 -4.26 5.69 -11.09
C LEU A 154 -4.13 6.12 -9.63
N ILE A 155 -3.97 7.42 -9.40
CA ILE A 155 -3.91 7.99 -8.07
C ILE A 155 -5.20 7.73 -7.27
N VAL A 156 -6.37 7.93 -7.89
CA VAL A 156 -7.66 7.68 -7.23
C VAL A 156 -7.82 6.19 -6.94
N GLU A 157 -7.38 5.35 -7.86
CA GLU A 157 -7.40 3.91 -7.73
C GLU A 157 -6.52 3.38 -6.60
N ASP A 158 -5.25 3.82 -6.54
CA ASP A 158 -4.33 3.51 -5.44
C ASP A 158 -4.90 3.97 -4.10
N LEU A 159 -5.52 5.17 -4.04
CA LEU A 159 -6.16 5.67 -2.82
C LEU A 159 -7.34 4.80 -2.38
N VAL A 160 -8.25 4.46 -3.30
CA VAL A 160 -9.41 3.58 -3.01
C VAL A 160 -8.92 2.23 -2.52
N MET A 161 -7.84 1.70 -3.10
CA MET A 161 -7.30 0.40 -2.73
C MET A 161 -6.60 0.41 -1.38
N VAL A 162 -5.82 1.45 -1.06
CA VAL A 162 -5.26 1.62 0.29
C VAL A 162 -6.39 1.69 1.32
N LEU A 163 -7.43 2.49 1.08
CA LEU A 163 -8.59 2.56 1.98
C LEU A 163 -9.30 1.21 2.12
N THR A 164 -9.48 0.50 1.01
CA THR A 164 -10.12 -0.81 1.00
C THR A 164 -9.32 -1.84 1.80
N LEU A 165 -8.00 -1.89 1.63
CA LEU A 165 -7.11 -2.78 2.38
C LEU A 165 -7.10 -2.45 3.88
N VAL A 166 -7.24 -1.18 4.26
CA VAL A 166 -7.38 -0.76 5.67
C VAL A 166 -8.69 -1.26 6.27
N LEU A 167 -9.78 -1.18 5.50
CA LEU A 167 -11.11 -1.56 5.98
C LEU A 167 -11.32 -3.08 5.97
N LEU A 168 -10.53 -3.82 5.18
CA LEU A 168 -10.71 -5.26 4.99
C LEU A 168 -10.62 -6.07 6.30
N PRO A 169 -9.65 -5.86 7.21
CA PRO A 169 -9.63 -6.53 8.51
C PRO A 169 -10.86 -6.23 9.37
N ALA A 170 -11.32 -4.98 9.38
CA ALA A 170 -12.53 -4.59 10.13
C ALA A 170 -13.77 -5.32 9.57
N VAL A 171 -13.92 -5.37 8.25
CA VAL A 171 -15.03 -6.09 7.59
C VAL A 171 -14.92 -7.61 7.81
N ALA A 172 -13.72 -8.19 7.76
CA ALA A 172 -13.49 -9.60 8.00
C ALA A 172 -13.81 -10.01 9.45
N GLY A 173 -13.38 -9.20 10.43
CA GLY A 173 -13.69 -9.42 11.84
C GLY A 173 -15.20 -9.37 12.15
N MET A 174 -15.95 -8.54 11.42
CA MET A 174 -17.41 -8.49 11.52
C MET A 174 -18.10 -9.77 10.99
N MET A 175 -17.53 -10.43 9.97
CA MET A 175 -18.10 -11.66 9.40
C MET A 175 -17.82 -12.91 10.25
N GLU A 176 -16.71 -12.94 10.99
CA GLU A 176 -16.42 -14.02 11.95
C GLU A 176 -17.31 -13.95 13.19
N GLN A 177 -17.73 -12.74 13.58
CA GLN A 177 -18.63 -12.50 14.71
C GLN A 177 -20.10 -12.69 14.31
N GLY A 178 -20.46 -13.90 13.90
CA GLY A 178 -21.77 -14.26 13.35
C GLY A 178 -22.99 -14.19 14.28
N ASP A 179 -22.97 -13.43 15.38
CA ASP A 179 -24.14 -13.32 16.29
C ASP A 179 -24.12 -12.11 17.25
N VAL A 180 -23.56 -10.97 16.84
CA VAL A 180 -23.59 -9.74 17.66
C VAL A 180 -24.76 -8.85 17.26
N GLY A 181 -25.45 -8.28 18.26
CA GLY A 181 -26.61 -7.41 18.02
C GLY A 181 -26.28 -6.22 17.11
N PHE A 182 -27.21 -5.84 16.24
CA PHE A 182 -27.06 -4.73 15.28
C PHE A 182 -26.57 -3.42 15.94
N ALA A 183 -26.88 -3.23 17.24
CA ALA A 183 -26.44 -2.09 18.03
C ALA A 183 -24.95 -2.11 18.40
N THR A 184 -24.35 -3.27 18.68
CA THR A 184 -22.91 -3.36 19.00
C THR A 184 -22.08 -3.20 17.74
N LEU A 185 -22.50 -3.82 16.64
CA LEU A 185 -21.91 -3.62 15.31
C LEU A 185 -21.91 -2.14 14.89
N ALA A 186 -23.02 -1.43 15.08
CA ALA A 186 -23.11 -0.01 14.71
C ALA A 186 -22.16 0.89 15.54
N VAL A 187 -21.96 0.56 16.82
CA VAL A 187 -21.03 1.29 17.70
C VAL A 187 -19.58 1.01 17.31
N ASP A 188 -19.22 -0.26 17.07
CA ASP A 188 -17.86 -0.65 16.66
C ASP A 188 -17.49 -0.07 15.29
N MET A 189 -18.46 -0.01 14.36
CA MET A 189 -18.30 0.68 13.09
C MET A 189 -18.10 2.19 13.28
N GLY A 190 -18.92 2.83 14.13
CA GLY A 190 -18.81 4.26 14.43
C GLY A 190 -17.46 4.63 15.04
N ILE A 191 -16.93 3.78 15.92
CA ILE A 191 -15.61 3.97 16.55
C ILE A 191 -14.50 3.80 15.50
N THR A 192 -14.52 2.72 14.71
CA THR A 192 -13.48 2.45 13.70
C THR A 192 -13.43 3.55 12.65
N ILE A 193 -14.59 3.90 12.08
CA ILE A 193 -14.69 5.00 11.10
C ILE A 193 -14.31 6.33 11.76
N GLY A 194 -14.74 6.56 13.00
CA GLY A 194 -14.38 7.74 13.78
C GLY A 194 -12.87 7.89 13.97
N LYS A 195 -12.16 6.80 14.31
CA LYS A 195 -10.70 6.77 14.44
C LYS A 195 -10.00 7.08 13.10
N VAL A 196 -10.45 6.48 12.01
CA VAL A 196 -9.91 6.75 10.66
C VAL A 196 -10.11 8.21 10.28
N ILE A 197 -11.32 8.76 10.45
CA ILE A 197 -11.61 10.17 10.15
C ILE A 197 -10.78 11.09 11.05
N ALA A 198 -10.67 10.79 12.35
CA ALA A 198 -9.86 11.55 13.29
C ALA A 198 -8.39 11.56 12.88
N PHE A 199 -7.83 10.40 12.50
CA PHE A 199 -6.47 10.29 12.00
C PHE A 199 -6.24 11.15 10.76
N ILE A 200 -7.13 11.04 9.75
CA ILE A 200 -7.05 11.85 8.51
C ILE A 200 -7.14 13.34 8.85
N ALA A 201 -8.06 13.75 9.72
CA ALA A 201 -8.22 15.15 10.12
C ALA A 201 -6.98 15.69 10.85
N ILE A 202 -6.42 14.92 11.79
CA ILE A 202 -5.19 15.27 12.50
C ILE A 202 -4.03 15.39 11.52
N MET A 203 -3.90 14.47 10.57
CA MET A 203 -2.83 14.52 9.57
C MET A 203 -2.99 15.73 8.63
N MET A 204 -4.21 16.07 8.25
CA MET A 204 -4.49 17.25 7.43
C MET A 204 -4.21 18.57 8.14
N LEU A 205 -4.42 18.63 9.46
CA LEU A 205 -4.21 19.84 10.24
C LEU A 205 -2.76 19.97 10.73
N VAL A 206 -2.26 18.92 11.38
CA VAL A 206 -0.94 18.88 12.04
C VAL A 206 0.12 18.43 11.06
N GLY A 207 -0.09 17.30 10.36
CA GLY A 207 0.87 16.72 9.42
C GLY A 207 1.25 17.70 8.31
N ARG A 208 0.27 18.40 7.74
CA ARG A 208 0.48 19.46 6.74
C ARG A 208 1.48 20.54 7.15
N ARG A 209 1.61 20.82 8.45
CA ARG A 209 2.53 21.84 8.97
C ARG A 209 3.80 21.20 9.54
N LEU A 210 3.66 20.09 10.25
CA LEU A 210 4.75 19.42 10.96
C LEU A 210 5.71 18.72 9.99
N VAL A 211 5.21 18.00 9.00
CA VAL A 211 6.02 17.23 8.04
C VAL A 211 6.92 18.16 7.23
N PRO A 212 6.40 19.19 6.52
CA PRO A 212 7.26 20.12 5.78
C PRO A 212 8.19 20.92 6.69
N TRP A 213 7.77 21.22 7.92
CA TRP A 213 8.61 21.95 8.88
C TRP A 213 9.83 21.14 9.32
N ILE A 214 9.64 19.85 9.65
CA ILE A 214 10.75 18.94 9.99
C ILE A 214 11.66 18.74 8.76
N MET A 215 11.08 18.50 7.58
CA MET A 215 11.82 18.37 6.33
C MET A 215 12.66 19.62 6.05
N ALA A 216 12.06 20.81 6.06
CA ALA A 216 12.75 22.07 5.80
C ALA A 216 13.85 22.35 6.83
N ARG A 217 13.62 22.05 8.11
CA ARG A 217 14.60 22.28 9.17
C ARG A 217 15.77 21.30 9.08
N SER A 218 15.51 20.04 8.69
CA SER A 218 16.57 19.07 8.40
C SER A 218 17.36 19.47 7.15
N ALA A 219 16.71 19.91 6.08
CA ALA A 219 17.36 20.40 4.86
C ALA A 219 18.22 21.64 5.11
N ALA A 220 17.79 22.55 5.99
CA ALA A 220 18.52 23.75 6.37
C ALA A 220 19.87 23.46 7.08
N THR A 221 20.06 22.25 7.62
CA THR A 221 21.35 21.84 8.19
C THR A 221 22.41 21.54 7.13
N GLY A 222 22.01 21.35 5.86
CA GLY A 222 22.89 20.95 4.77
C GLY A 222 23.38 19.50 4.83
N SER A 223 23.03 18.73 5.87
CA SER A 223 23.41 17.33 6.01
C SER A 223 22.43 16.41 5.31
N ARG A 224 22.91 15.69 4.29
CA ARG A 224 22.13 14.65 3.59
C ARG A 224 21.73 13.50 4.52
N GLU A 225 22.56 13.19 5.51
CA GLU A 225 22.28 12.14 6.50
C GLU A 225 21.10 12.53 7.39
N LEU A 226 21.09 13.76 7.92
CA LEU A 226 19.99 14.25 8.75
C LEU A 226 18.68 14.35 7.96
N PHE A 227 18.75 14.73 6.68
CA PHE A 227 17.57 14.73 5.81
C PHE A 227 17.04 13.31 5.57
N THR A 228 17.91 12.34 5.30
CA THR A 228 17.49 10.94 5.08
C THR A 228 16.90 10.34 6.36
N LEU A 229 17.52 10.61 7.51
CA LEU A 229 17.01 10.17 8.81
C LEU A 229 15.66 10.81 9.14
N SER A 230 15.45 12.10 8.83
CA SER A 230 14.16 12.74 9.08
C SER A 230 13.06 12.15 8.20
N VAL A 231 13.36 11.81 6.94
CA VAL A 231 12.41 11.10 6.06
C VAL A 231 12.01 9.75 6.66
N LEU A 232 13.00 8.93 7.03
CA LEU A 232 12.74 7.60 7.60
C LEU A 232 11.99 7.67 8.93
N ALA A 233 12.39 8.60 9.80
CA ALA A 233 11.75 8.79 11.10
C ALA A 233 10.29 9.27 10.96
N LEU A 234 10.00 10.14 9.99
CA LEU A 234 8.63 10.58 9.70
C LEU A 234 7.79 9.42 9.13
N ALA A 235 8.30 8.72 8.13
CA ALA A 235 7.59 7.62 7.49
C ALA A 235 7.25 6.52 8.51
N LEU A 236 8.24 6.03 9.25
CA LEU A 236 8.07 4.97 10.25
C LEU A 236 7.30 5.44 11.48
N GLY A 237 7.63 6.63 12.01
CA GLY A 237 7.04 7.14 13.23
C GLY A 237 5.55 7.46 13.09
N ILE A 238 5.15 8.04 11.94
CA ILE A 238 3.74 8.33 11.69
C ILE A 238 2.96 7.05 11.38
N ALA A 239 3.56 6.10 10.62
CA ALA A 239 2.92 4.81 10.36
C ALA A 239 2.69 4.02 11.65
N PHE A 240 3.68 3.98 12.55
CA PHE A 240 3.55 3.36 13.86
C PHE A 240 2.48 4.05 14.72
N GLY A 241 2.47 5.39 14.76
CA GLY A 241 1.45 6.15 15.48
C GLY A 241 0.03 5.93 14.92
N ALA A 242 -0.12 5.69 13.62
CA ALA A 242 -1.41 5.39 13.00
C ALA A 242 -1.99 4.06 13.49
N VAL A 243 -1.15 3.03 13.59
CA VAL A 243 -1.57 1.71 14.10
C VAL A 243 -1.88 1.78 15.59
N GLU A 244 -0.93 2.24 16.41
CA GLU A 244 -1.06 2.20 17.87
C GLU A 244 -2.16 3.11 18.44
N LEU A 245 -2.38 4.29 17.83
CA LEU A 245 -3.33 5.27 18.39
C LEU A 245 -4.71 5.19 17.74
N PHE A 246 -4.79 4.74 16.48
CA PHE A 246 -6.02 4.79 15.68
C PHE A 246 -6.47 3.44 15.14
N ASP A 247 -5.71 2.35 15.37
CA ASP A 247 -5.96 1.02 14.80
C ASP A 247 -6.06 1.04 13.26
N VAL A 248 -5.31 1.96 12.65
CA VAL A 248 -5.27 2.16 11.19
C VAL A 248 -4.07 1.44 10.62
N SER A 249 -4.15 0.91 9.40
CA SER A 249 -3.03 0.17 8.80
C SER A 249 -1.78 1.05 8.61
N PHE A 250 -0.61 0.39 8.68
CA PHE A 250 0.69 1.00 8.38
C PHE A 250 0.72 1.70 7.02
N ALA A 251 0.04 1.15 6.01
CA ALA A 251 -0.02 1.71 4.67
C ALA A 251 -0.64 3.11 4.66
N LEU A 252 -1.78 3.30 5.32
CA LEU A 252 -2.45 4.60 5.37
C LEU A 252 -1.67 5.60 6.23
N GLY A 253 -1.08 5.13 7.34
CA GLY A 253 -0.22 5.93 8.20
C GLY A 253 1.02 6.47 7.48
N ALA A 254 1.61 5.66 6.60
CA ALA A 254 2.78 6.04 5.79
C ALA A 254 2.41 6.92 4.58
N PHE A 255 1.23 6.70 3.98
CA PHE A 255 0.83 7.38 2.75
C PHE A 255 0.48 8.85 2.94
N LEU A 256 -0.33 9.19 3.96
CA LEU A 256 -0.82 10.57 4.16
C LEU A 256 0.29 11.61 4.39
N PRO A 257 1.35 11.34 5.18
CA PRO A 257 2.45 12.28 5.36
C PRO A 257 3.20 12.62 4.07
N GLY A 258 3.23 11.68 3.11
CA GLY A 258 3.91 11.88 1.83
C GLY A 258 3.27 12.98 0.96
N TRP A 259 2.01 13.36 1.21
CA TRP A 259 1.32 14.40 0.45
C TRP A 259 1.88 15.82 0.62
N TYR A 260 2.76 16.04 1.60
CA TYR A 260 3.18 17.36 2.07
C TYR A 260 4.67 17.61 1.86
#